data_AF-A0A357FUT2-F1
#
_entry.id   AF-A0A357FUT2-F1
#
_cell.length_a   1.000
_cell.length_b   1.000
_cell.length_c   1.000
_cell.angle_alpha   90.00
_cell.angle_beta   90.00
_cell.angle_gamma   90.00
#
_symmetry.space_group_name_H-M   'P 1'
#
loop_
_entity.id
_entity.type
_entity.pdbx_description
1 polymer ?
#
loop_
_entity_poly.entity_id
_entity_poly.type
_entity_poly.pdbx_seq_one_letter_code
_entity_poly.pdbx_strand_id
1 'polypeptide(L)'
;AALREAGINCGLNEALAHSLAIDTLLGAAMLLADSDDRPEALRDAVTSPGGTTAAALKVFSDNDLRGIVDRALAAAKARSLELANQ
;
A
#
# COMPACT_ATOMS: atom_id res chain seq x y z
N ALA A 1 -6.83 6.52 3.13
CA ALA A 1 -7.33 6.77 4.51
C ALA A 1 -6.67 5.81 5.51
N ALA A 2 -6.69 4.49 5.26
CA ALA A 2 -6.12 3.48 6.16
C ALA A 2 -4.71 3.80 6.71
N LEU A 3 -3.76 4.22 5.86
CA LEU A 3 -2.39 4.56 6.31
C LEU A 3 -2.34 5.74 7.29
N ARG A 4 -3.15 6.78 7.06
CA ARG A 4 -3.30 7.93 7.97
C ARG A 4 -3.89 7.49 9.31
N GLU A 5 -4.97 6.72 9.27
CA GLU A 5 -5.65 6.22 10.48
C GLU A 5 -4.73 5.31 11.30
N ALA A 6 -3.94 4.45 10.64
CA ALA A 6 -2.91 3.67 11.30
C ALA A 6 -1.87 4.57 11.98
N GLY A 7 -1.41 5.63 11.32
CA GLY A 7 -0.50 6.61 11.91
C GLY A 7 -1.07 7.27 13.18
N ILE A 8 -2.35 7.63 13.18
CA ILE A 8 -3.04 8.17 14.36
C ILE A 8 -3.10 7.14 15.49
N ASN A 9 -3.46 5.90 15.17
CA ASN A 9 -3.50 4.80 16.13
C ASN A 9 -2.11 4.48 16.71
N CYS A 10 -1.04 4.79 15.97
CA CYS A 10 0.35 4.71 16.44
C CYS A 10 0.81 5.95 17.22
N GLY A 11 -0.07 6.92 17.48
CA GLY A 11 0.20 8.08 18.35
C GLY A 11 0.54 9.38 17.60
N LEU A 12 0.44 9.43 16.28
CA LEU A 12 0.61 10.67 15.54
C LEU A 12 -0.64 11.56 15.68
N ASN A 13 -0.44 12.88 15.67
CA ASN A 13 -1.57 13.78 15.50
C ASN A 13 -2.12 13.68 14.07
N GLU A 14 -3.40 14.02 13.90
CA GLU A 14 -4.12 13.85 12.64
C GLU A 14 -3.46 14.59 11.46
N ALA A 15 -3.07 15.86 11.65
CA ALA A 15 -2.47 16.67 10.60
C ALA A 15 -1.15 16.07 10.09
N LEU A 16 -0.31 15.61 11.02
CA LEU A 16 0.96 14.96 10.69
C LEU A 16 0.73 13.60 10.02
N ALA A 17 -0.16 12.76 10.57
CA ALA A 17 -0.48 11.46 9.99
C ALA A 17 -1.04 11.60 8.57
N HIS A 18 -1.84 12.64 8.33
CA HIS A 18 -2.38 12.96 7.01
C HIS A 18 -1.26 13.30 6.02
N SER A 19 -0.39 14.23 6.40
CA SER A 19 0.71 14.70 5.55
C SER A 19 1.67 13.55 5.22
N LEU A 20 2.11 12.79 6.23
CA LEU A 20 3.01 11.66 6.03
C LEU A 20 2.40 10.57 5.15
N ALA A 21 1.10 10.27 5.30
CA ALA A 21 0.45 9.26 4.47
C ALA A 21 0.42 9.67 2.99
N ILE A 22 0.17 10.95 2.70
CA ILE A 22 0.20 11.48 1.32
C ILE A 22 1.62 11.41 0.76
N ASP A 23 2.59 11.99 1.47
CA ASP A 23 3.97 12.09 0.99
C ASP A 23 4.60 10.71 0.81
N THR A 24 4.30 9.76 1.70
CA THR A 24 4.77 8.37 1.57
C THR A 24 4.23 7.71 0.30
N LEU A 25 2.92 7.84 0.03
CA LEU A 25 2.31 7.24 -1.15
C LEU A 25 2.79 7.90 -2.44
N LEU A 26 2.89 9.24 -2.44
CA LEU A 26 3.39 9.99 -3.58
C LEU A 26 4.86 9.65 -3.88
N GLY A 27 5.72 9.68 -2.86
CA GLY A 27 7.14 9.36 -3.00
C GLY A 27 7.38 7.92 -3.47
N ALA A 28 6.61 6.95 -2.96
CA ALA A 28 6.69 5.57 -3.42
C ALA A 28 6.25 5.41 -4.89
N ALA A 29 5.18 6.10 -5.30
CA ALA A 29 4.71 6.08 -6.67
C ALA A 29 5.70 6.75 -7.64
N MET A 30 6.28 7.88 -7.26
CA MET A 30 7.32 8.57 -8.03
C MET A 30 8.57 7.71 -8.18
N LEU A 31 9.05 7.11 -7.08
CA LEU A 31 10.20 6.21 -7.11
C LEU A 31 9.99 5.03 -8.06
N LEU A 32 8.78 4.46 -8.08
CA LEU A 32 8.45 3.37 -8.99
C LEU A 32 8.34 3.84 -10.44
N ALA A 33 7.76 5.01 -10.68
CA ALA A 33 7.59 5.55 -12.03
C ALA A 33 8.93 5.93 -12.69
N ASP A 34 9.90 6.38 -11.89
CA ASP A 34 11.21 6.85 -12.35
C ASP A 34 12.28 5.74 -12.38
N SER A 35 11.94 4.50 -12.01
CA SER A 35 12.89 3.39 -11.91
C SER A 35 12.66 2.33 -13.00
N ASP A 36 13.76 1.77 -13.51
CA ASP A 36 13.74 0.56 -14.36
C ASP A 36 13.64 -0.74 -13.55
N ASP A 37 13.75 -0.65 -12.22
CA ASP A 37 13.66 -1.80 -11.32
C ASP A 37 12.21 -2.27 -11.14
N ARG A 38 12.07 -3.57 -10.89
CA ARG A 38 10.76 -4.13 -10.53
C ARG A 38 10.32 -3.65 -9.15
N PRO A 39 9.00 -3.52 -8.88
CA PRO A 39 8.47 -3.14 -7.57
C PRO A 39 9.03 -3.98 -6.40
N GLU A 40 9.25 -5.28 -6.61
CA GLU A 40 9.82 -6.16 -5.59
C GLU A 40 11.25 -5.75 -5.21
N ALA A 41 12.07 -5.37 -6.17
CA ALA A 41 13.45 -4.94 -5.91
C ALA A 41 13.48 -3.63 -5.11
N LEU A 42 12.63 -2.66 -5.47
CA LEU A 42 12.50 -1.40 -4.74
C LEU A 42 12.00 -1.60 -3.30
N ARG A 43 11.01 -2.49 -3.10
CA ARG A 43 10.56 -2.89 -1.76
C ARG A 43 11.70 -3.52 -0.95
N ASP A 44 12.44 -4.44 -1.57
CA ASP A 44 13.51 -5.17 -0.88
C ASP A 44 14.66 -4.22 -0.49
N ALA A 45 14.95 -3.20 -1.31
CA ALA A 45 15.94 -2.17 -1.01
C ALA A 45 15.65 -1.36 0.28
N VAL A 46 14.37 -1.25 0.67
CA VAL A 46 13.94 -0.57 1.92
C VAL A 46 13.56 -1.55 3.04
N THR A 47 13.86 -2.83 2.87
CA THR A 47 13.48 -3.90 3.81
C THR A 47 14.73 -4.58 4.37
N SER A 48 15.24 -4.05 5.48
CA SER A 48 16.34 -4.70 6.20
C SER A 48 15.85 -5.97 6.94
N PRO A 49 16.67 -7.05 7.00
CA PRO A 49 16.35 -8.23 7.79
C PRO A 49 16.08 -7.88 9.27
N GLY A 50 14.91 -8.26 9.78
CA GLY A 50 14.49 -7.93 11.15
C GLY A 50 14.08 -6.46 11.39
N GLY A 51 14.04 -5.63 10.36
CA GLY A 51 13.66 -4.22 10.46
C GLY A 51 12.15 -3.98 10.59
N THR A 52 11.77 -2.71 10.78
CA THR A 52 10.37 -2.28 10.93
C THR A 52 9.53 -2.55 9.67
N THR A 53 10.09 -2.29 8.49
CA THR A 53 9.44 -2.61 7.20
C THR A 53 9.19 -4.12 7.07
N ALA A 54 10.16 -4.95 7.45
CA ALA A 54 10.01 -6.41 7.41
C ALA A 54 8.89 -6.90 8.34
N ALA A 55 8.79 -6.32 9.55
CA ALA A 55 7.71 -6.63 10.48
C ALA A 55 6.33 -6.27 9.91
N ALA A 56 6.19 -5.09 9.28
CA ALA A 56 4.94 -4.67 8.64
C ALA A 56 4.57 -5.57 7.45
N LEU A 57 5.53 -5.88 6.58
CA LEU A 57 5.33 -6.76 5.42
C LEU A 57 4.91 -8.18 5.86
N LYS A 58 5.44 -8.68 6.98
CA LYS A 58 5.01 -9.95 7.54
C LYS A 58 3.51 -9.93 7.90
N VAL A 59 3.04 -8.88 8.58
CA VAL A 59 1.61 -8.73 8.91
C VAL A 59 0.76 -8.71 7.63
N PHE A 60 1.17 -7.99 6.59
CA PHE A 60 0.44 -7.98 5.32
C PHE A 60 0.39 -9.36 4.66
N SER A 61 1.49 -10.12 4.71
CA SER A 61 1.55 -11.47 4.17
C SER A 61 0.67 -12.45 4.95
N ASP A 62 0.76 -12.43 6.29
CA ASP A 62 -0.01 -13.31 7.18
C ASP A 62 -1.53 -13.09 7.04
N ASN A 63 -1.95 -11.91 6.59
CA ASN A 63 -3.36 -11.52 6.41
C ASN A 63 -3.81 -11.50 4.94
N ASP A 64 -3.10 -12.18 4.04
CA ASP A 64 -3.47 -12.34 2.62
C ASP A 64 -3.74 -11.00 1.90
N LEU A 65 -2.87 -10.00 2.08
CA LEU A 65 -3.06 -8.72 1.38
C LEU A 65 -3.13 -8.90 -0.15
N ARG A 66 -2.36 -9.83 -0.71
CA ARG A 66 -2.37 -10.12 -2.16
C ARG A 66 -3.73 -10.64 -2.61
N GLY A 67 -4.32 -11.61 -1.90
CA GLY A 67 -5.64 -12.12 -2.23
C GLY A 67 -6.75 -11.10 -1.99
N ILE A 68 -6.62 -10.22 -0.98
CA ILE A 68 -7.57 -9.11 -0.78
C ILE A 68 -7.59 -8.18 -1.99
N VAL A 69 -6.40 -7.78 -2.48
CA VAL A 69 -6.28 -6.90 -3.65
C VAL A 69 -6.85 -7.58 -4.89
N ASP A 70 -6.50 -8.84 -5.15
CA ASP A 70 -7.02 -9.59 -6.31
C ASP A 70 -8.56 -9.66 -6.32
N ARG A 71 -9.17 -10.03 -5.18
CA ARG A 71 -10.63 -10.08 -5.03
C ARG A 71 -11.28 -8.70 -5.21
N ALA A 72 -10.66 -7.64 -4.69
CA ALA A 72 -11.16 -6.28 -4.85
C ALA A 72 -11.18 -5.84 -6.33
N LEU A 73 -10.11 -6.12 -7.08
CA LEU A 73 -10.03 -5.79 -8.51
C LEU A 73 -11.00 -6.64 -9.35
N ALA A 74 -11.17 -7.92 -9.02
CA ALA A 74 -12.16 -8.78 -9.66
C ALA A 74 -13.59 -8.25 -9.46
N ALA A 75 -13.94 -7.84 -8.24
CA ALA A 75 -15.24 -7.25 -7.95
C ALA A 75 -15.46 -5.93 -8.69
N ALA A 76 -14.45 -5.05 -8.72
CA ALA A 76 -14.51 -3.79 -9.47
C ALA A 76 -14.72 -4.03 -10.98
N LYS A 77 -14.00 -5.01 -11.56
CA LYS A 77 -14.18 -5.43 -12.95
C LYS A 77 -15.59 -5.94 -13.22
N ALA A 78 -16.12 -6.84 -12.39
CA ALA A 78 -17.46 -7.38 -12.54
C ALA A 78 -18.51 -6.25 -12.56
N ARG A 79 -18.41 -5.32 -11.61
CA ARG A 79 -19.30 -4.16 -11.54
C ARG A 79 -19.19 -3.24 -12.76
N SER A 80 -17.98 -3.02 -13.28
CA SER A 80 -17.78 -2.22 -14.49
C SER A 80 -18.47 -2.83 -15.70
N LEU A 81 -18.49 -4.15 -15.83
CA LEU A 81 -19.16 -4.86 -16.93
C LEU A 81 -20.68 -4.79 -16.80
N GLU A 82 -21.21 -4.89 -15.57
CA GLU A 82 -22.64 -4.69 -15.32
C GLU A 82 -23.10 -3.29 -15.77
N LEU A 83 -22.31 -2.25 -15.42
CA LEU A 83 -22.61 -0.87 -15.77
C LEU A 83 -22.51 -0.60 -17.28
N ALA A 84 -21.62 -1.28 -18.00
CA ALA A 84 -21.45 -1.11 -19.45
C ALA A 84 -22.57 -1.78 -20.27
N ASN A 85 -23.27 -2.75 -19.69
CA ASN A 85 -24.38 -3.46 -20.31
C ASN A 85 -25.77 -2.87 -19.92
N GLN A 86 -25.78 -1.72 -19.24
CA GLN A 86 -26.98 -0.91 -18.93
C GLN A 86 -27.12 0.23 -19.93
#